data_AF-G9HRF3-F1
#
_entry.id   AF-G9HRF3-F1
#
_cell.length_a   1.000
_cell.length_b   1.000
_cell.length_c   1.000
_cell.angle_alpha   90.00
_cell.angle_beta   90.00
_cell.angle_gamma   90.00
#
_symmetry.space_group_name_H-M   'P 1'
#
loop_
_entity.id
_entity.type
_entity.pdbx_description
1 polymer ?
#
loop_
_entity_poly.entity_id
_entity_poly.type
_entity_poly.pdbx_seq_one_letter_code
_entity_poly.pdbx_strand_id
1 'polypeptide(L)'
;MIMWDIKLFLVDFFFSINCMLLHSIFYFLDLINPFFLTSFSLINWQIGLNLPQNLSLFFGFKFCLCISFLILIRGGTPRYRYDFLTKLGWLKFLSLILLVLIFSLLFYLVY
;
A
#
# COMPACT_ATOMS: atom_id res chain seq x y z
N MET A 1 2.14 -15.03 -31.35
CA MET A 1 1.16 -14.20 -30.61
C MET A 1 0.94 -14.77 -29.20
N ILE A 2 0.43 -16.00 -29.07
CA ILE A 2 0.18 -16.72 -27.80
C ILE A 2 1.32 -16.70 -26.76
N MET A 3 2.59 -16.83 -27.17
CA MET A 3 3.71 -16.86 -26.22
C MET A 3 3.97 -15.51 -25.51
N TRP A 4 3.60 -14.38 -26.13
CA TRP A 4 3.74 -13.07 -25.52
C TRP A 4 2.61 -12.77 -24.52
N ASP A 5 1.41 -13.26 -24.81
CA ASP A 5 0.24 -13.12 -23.92
C ASP A 5 0.45 -13.89 -22.61
N ILE A 6 1.08 -15.07 -22.66
CA ILE A 6 1.43 -15.87 -21.47
C ILE A 6 2.46 -15.15 -20.58
N LYS A 7 3.45 -14.48 -21.17
CA LYS A 7 4.45 -13.71 -20.41
C LYS A 7 3.82 -12.50 -19.74
N LEU A 8 2.93 -11.79 -20.43
CA LEU A 8 2.22 -10.64 -19.87
C LEU A 8 1.31 -11.08 -18.71
N PHE A 9 0.59 -12.19 -18.89
CA PHE A 9 -0.26 -12.77 -17.85
C PHE A 9 0.51 -13.17 -16.59
N LEU A 10 1.68 -13.81 -16.75
CA LEU A 10 2.54 -14.16 -15.61
C LEU A 10 3.01 -12.93 -14.83
N VAL A 11 3.37 -11.86 -15.54
CA VAL A 11 3.78 -10.59 -14.91
C VAL A 11 2.65 -9.97 -14.11
N ASP A 12 1.45 -9.89 -14.69
CA ASP A 12 0.26 -9.34 -14.01
C ASP A 12 -0.10 -10.19 -12.78
N PHE A 13 0.06 -11.50 -12.87
CA PHE A 13 -0.13 -12.43 -11.76
C PHE A 13 0.87 -12.20 -10.62
N PHE A 14 2.17 -12.11 -10.92
CA PHE A 14 3.19 -11.82 -9.89
C PHE A 14 2.99 -10.44 -9.28
N PHE A 15 2.61 -9.44 -10.07
CA PHE A 15 2.29 -8.11 -9.57
C PHE A 15 1.09 -8.14 -8.61
N SER A 16 0.02 -8.86 -8.98
CA SER A 16 -1.16 -9.05 -8.13
C SER A 16 -0.81 -9.71 -6.80
N ILE A 17 -0.02 -10.80 -6.81
CA ILE A 17 0.44 -11.48 -5.59
C ILE A 17 1.23 -10.52 -4.69
N ASN A 18 2.19 -9.79 -5.26
CA ASN A 18 3.01 -8.85 -4.50
C ASN A 18 2.16 -7.76 -3.85
N CYS A 19 1.17 -7.21 -4.57
CA CYS A 19 0.22 -6.24 -4.02
C CYS A 19 -0.62 -6.83 -2.89
N MET A 20 -1.16 -8.04 -3.04
CA MET A 20 -1.92 -8.71 -1.99
C MET A 20 -1.08 -8.97 -0.74
N LEU A 21 0.18 -9.39 -0.92
CA LEU A 21 1.11 -9.64 0.16
C LEU A 21 1.50 -8.34 0.88
N LEU A 22 1.72 -7.24 0.16
CA LEU A 22 1.95 -5.96 0.80
C LEU A 22 0.75 -5.53 1.63
N HIS A 23 -0.46 -5.62 1.05
CA HIS A 23 -1.69 -5.24 1.75
C HIS A 23 -1.90 -6.06 3.04
N SER A 24 -1.67 -7.37 2.99
CA SER A 24 -1.80 -8.22 4.18
C SER A 24 -0.79 -7.86 5.27
N ILE A 25 0.46 -7.51 4.91
CA ILE A 25 1.45 -7.07 5.91
C ILE A 25 1.06 -5.72 6.52
N PHE A 26 0.56 -4.78 5.73
CA PHE A 26 0.07 -3.50 6.26
C PHE A 26 -1.09 -3.70 7.24
N TYR A 27 -2.06 -4.54 6.87
CA TYR A 27 -3.17 -4.88 7.76
C TYR A 27 -2.69 -5.51 9.08
N PHE A 28 -1.71 -6.43 9.00
CA PHE A 28 -1.12 -7.05 10.19
C PHE A 28 -0.40 -6.04 11.08
N LEU A 29 0.35 -5.11 10.50
CA LEU A 29 1.01 -4.02 11.23
C LEU A 29 -0.01 -3.09 11.92
N ASP A 30 -1.13 -2.81 11.26
CA ASP A 30 -2.21 -1.99 11.83
C ASP A 30 -2.93 -2.70 12.97
N LEU A 31 -3.08 -4.02 12.91
CA LEU A 31 -3.64 -4.83 14.00
C LEU A 31 -2.72 -4.84 15.22
N ILE A 32 -1.39 -4.82 15.01
CA ILE A 32 -0.39 -4.80 16.07
C ILE A 32 -0.27 -3.43 16.76
N ASN A 33 -0.41 -2.35 16.00
CA ASN A 33 -0.23 -0.98 16.50
C ASN A 33 -1.03 -0.64 17.79
N PRO A 34 -2.36 -0.90 17.90
CA PRO A 34 -3.11 -0.61 19.11
C PRO A 34 -2.67 -1.46 20.32
N PHE A 35 -2.18 -2.68 20.07
CA PHE A 35 -1.66 -3.55 21.14
C PHE A 35 -0.39 -2.96 21.75
N PHE A 36 0.51 -2.41 20.93
CA PHE A 36 1.69 -1.70 21.42
C PHE A 36 1.32 -0.40 22.15
N LEU A 37 0.37 0.38 21.62
CA LEU A 37 -0.05 1.63 22.27
C LEU A 37 -0.67 1.39 23.65
N THR A 38 -1.54 0.38 23.78
CA THR A 38 -2.19 0.03 25.05
C THR A 38 -1.19 -0.52 26.06
N SER A 39 -0.28 -1.42 25.66
CA SER A 39 0.77 -1.93 26.57
C SER A 39 1.70 -0.84 27.11
N PHE A 40 2.15 0.09 26.28
CA PHE A 40 2.93 1.24 26.76
C PHE A 40 2.14 2.14 27.72
N SER A 41 0.85 2.34 27.48
CA SER A 41 0.00 3.12 28.38
C SER A 41 -0.16 2.46 29.76
N LEU A 42 -0.28 1.13 29.80
CA LEU A 42 -0.36 0.35 31.04
C LEU A 42 0.94 0.41 31.84
N ILE A 43 2.08 0.32 31.16
CA ILE A 43 3.40 0.42 31.80
C ILE A 43 3.63 1.82 32.38
N ASN A 44 3.28 2.88 31.63
CA ASN A 44 3.36 4.25 32.12
C ASN A 44 2.46 4.48 33.35
N TRP A 45 1.27 3.87 33.35
CA TRP A 45 0.36 3.94 34.50
C TRP A 45 0.94 3.23 35.74
N GLN A 46 1.57 2.08 35.57
CA GLN A 46 2.19 1.32 36.68
C GLN A 46 3.42 2.02 37.28
N ILE A 47 4.25 2.64 36.44
CA ILE A 47 5.54 3.22 36.85
C ILE A 47 5.39 4.71 37.24
N GLY A 48 4.31 5.37 36.82
CA GLY A 48 4.08 6.80 37.07
C GLY A 48 5.00 7.72 36.25
N LEU A 49 5.71 7.16 35.27
CA LEU A 49 6.59 7.89 34.34
C LEU A 49 5.95 7.89 32.94
N ASN A 50 6.00 9.03 32.27
CA ASN A 50 5.54 9.17 30.89
C ASN A 50 6.66 8.78 29.93
N LEU A 51 6.82 7.48 29.63
CA LEU A 51 7.68 7.05 28.53
C LEU A 51 7.08 7.52 27.20
N PRO A 52 7.87 8.17 26.33
CA PRO A 52 7.39 8.62 25.03
C PRO A 52 7.08 7.40 24.14
N GLN A 53 5.90 7.42 23.52
CA GLN A 53 5.52 6.43 22.52
C GLN A 53 6.28 6.71 21.21
N ASN A 54 7.13 5.79 20.78
CA ASN A 54 7.91 5.93 19.55
C ASN A 54 7.09 5.55 18.29
N LEU A 55 6.00 6.27 18.05
CA LEU A 55 5.14 6.16 16.85
C LEU A 55 5.95 6.34 15.54
N SER A 56 7.03 7.12 15.60
CA SER A 56 7.95 7.34 14.48
C SER A 56 8.64 6.05 14.00
N LEU A 57 8.90 5.09 14.90
CA LEU A 57 9.50 3.81 14.52
C LEU A 57 8.52 2.95 13.71
N PHE A 58 7.24 2.94 14.09
CA PHE A 58 6.20 2.23 13.33
C PHE A 58 6.01 2.85 11.94
N PHE A 59 6.04 4.18 11.84
CA PHE A 59 6.04 4.86 10.54
C PHE A 59 7.29 4.51 9.70
N GLY A 60 8.47 4.54 10.32
CA GLY A 60 9.73 4.18 9.65
C GLY A 60 9.72 2.76 9.12
N PHE A 61 9.17 1.79 9.86
CA PHE A 61 9.06 0.42 9.41
C PHE A 61 8.13 0.27 8.18
N LYS A 62 6.95 0.91 8.21
CA LYS A 62 6.03 0.95 7.08
C LYS A 62 6.67 1.59 5.84
N PHE A 63 7.44 2.65 6.04
CA PHE A 63 8.15 3.33 4.97
C PHE A 63 9.24 2.46 4.33
N CYS A 64 10.06 1.78 5.15
CA CYS A 64 11.06 0.82 4.66
C CYS A 64 10.40 -0.32 3.87
N LEU A 65 9.23 -0.80 4.31
CA LEU A 65 8.48 -1.82 3.61
C LEU A 65 8.00 -1.34 2.23
N CYS A 66 7.46 -0.12 2.15
CA CYS A 66 7.11 0.50 0.87
C CYS A 66 8.32 0.62 -0.08
N ILE A 67 9.49 1.01 0.43
CA ILE A 67 10.71 1.11 -0.39
C ILE A 67 11.12 -0.27 -0.92
N SER A 68 11.16 -1.28 -0.03
CA SER A 68 11.48 -2.65 -0.41
C SER A 68 10.55 -3.15 -1.52
N PHE A 69 9.26 -2.85 -1.41
CA PHE A 69 8.27 -3.19 -2.42
C PHE A 69 8.48 -2.49 -3.76
N LEU A 70 8.83 -1.20 -3.76
CA LEU A 70 9.15 -0.47 -5.00
C LEU A 70 10.38 -1.07 -5.71
N ILE A 71 11.38 -1.52 -4.95
CA ILE A 71 12.56 -2.20 -5.50
C ILE A 71 12.16 -3.52 -6.14
N LEU A 72 11.29 -4.30 -5.50
CA LEU A 72 10.79 -5.58 -6.03
C LEU A 72 9.98 -5.39 -7.32
N ILE A 73 9.05 -4.43 -7.36
CA ILE A 73 8.26 -4.15 -8.58
C ILE A 73 9.17 -3.75 -9.74
N ARG A 74 10.17 -2.90 -9.47
CA ARG A 74 11.09 -2.42 -10.51
C ARG A 74 11.90 -3.58 -11.12
N GLY A 75 12.26 -4.59 -10.33
CA GLY A 75 12.96 -5.78 -10.79
C GLY A 75 12.06 -6.83 -11.46
N GLY A 76 10.79 -6.92 -11.05
CA GLY A 76 9.85 -7.96 -11.50
C GLY A 76 9.00 -7.60 -12.72
N THR A 77 8.85 -6.31 -13.04
CA THR A 77 7.97 -5.87 -14.14
C THR A 77 8.74 -5.54 -15.43
N PRO A 78 8.30 -6.01 -16.60
CA PRO A 78 8.87 -5.63 -17.88
C PRO A 78 8.56 -4.15 -18.19
N ARG A 79 9.47 -3.50 -18.92
CA ARG A 79 9.33 -2.09 -19.25
C ARG A 79 8.22 -1.85 -20.26
N TYR A 80 7.20 -1.09 -19.88
CA TYR A 80 6.19 -0.62 -20.83
C TYR A 80 6.76 0.45 -21.77
N ARG A 81 6.33 0.41 -23.04
CA ARG A 81 6.61 1.48 -24.01
C ARG A 81 5.76 2.71 -23.66
N TYR A 82 6.31 3.90 -23.93
CA TYR A 82 5.69 5.18 -23.58
C TYR A 82 4.25 5.32 -24.09
N ASP A 83 3.98 4.86 -25.32
CA ASP A 83 2.64 4.90 -25.94
C ASP A 83 1.58 4.11 -25.16
N PHE A 84 1.96 3.00 -24.52
CA PHE A 84 1.05 2.23 -23.66
C PHE A 84 0.93 2.85 -22.28
N LEU A 85 2.01 3.44 -21.76
CA LEU A 85 2.03 4.10 -20.46
C LEU A 85 1.12 5.33 -20.44
N THR A 86 1.16 6.16 -21.48
CA THR A 86 0.26 7.33 -21.58
C THR A 86 -1.20 6.89 -21.73
N LYS A 87 -1.49 5.90 -22.57
CA LYS A 87 -2.86 5.35 -22.68
C LYS A 87 -3.39 4.83 -21.35
N LEU A 88 -2.57 4.09 -20.59
CA LEU A 88 -2.94 3.61 -19.24
C LEU A 88 -3.18 4.77 -18.26
N GLY A 89 -2.28 5.74 -18.23
CA GLY A 89 -2.38 6.93 -17.37
C GLY A 89 -3.65 7.74 -17.64
N TRP A 90 -3.86 8.13 -18.89
CA TRP A 90 -4.95 9.01 -19.27
C TRP A 90 -6.32 8.33 -19.28
N LEU A 91 -6.42 7.08 -19.76
CA LEU A 91 -7.72 6.42 -19.86
C LEU A 91 -8.12 5.71 -18.58
N LYS A 92 -7.22 4.96 -17.96
CA LYS A 92 -7.58 4.11 -16.81
C LYS A 92 -7.38 4.83 -15.48
N PHE A 93 -6.18 5.36 -15.22
CA PHE A 93 -5.88 5.96 -13.91
C PHE A 93 -6.65 7.25 -13.69
N LEU A 94 -6.65 8.18 -14.66
CA LEU A 94 -7.36 9.45 -14.51
C LEU A 94 -8.88 9.27 -14.36
N SER A 95 -9.48 8.38 -15.16
CA SER A 95 -10.90 8.04 -15.06
C SER A 95 -11.25 7.44 -13.69
N LEU A 96 -10.43 6.50 -13.20
CA LEU A 96 -10.64 5.85 -11.90
C LEU A 96 -10.50 6.83 -10.74
N ILE A 97 -9.50 7.72 -10.77
CA ILE A 97 -9.31 8.76 -9.74
C ILE A 97 -10.51 9.69 -9.70
N LEU A 98 -11.00 10.13 -10.86
CA LEU A 98 -12.13 11.04 -10.94
C LEU A 98 -13.43 10.39 -10.42
N LEU A 99 -13.64 9.10 -10.72
CA LEU A 99 -14.76 8.33 -10.20
C LEU A 99 -14.71 8.20 -8.66
N VAL A 100 -13.55 7.84 -8.10
CA VAL A 100 -13.37 7.73 -6.65
C VAL A 100 -13.61 9.08 -5.96
N LEU A 101 -13.13 10.17 -6.57
CA LEU A 101 -13.33 11.53 -6.06
C LEU A 101 -14.80 11.95 -6.05
N ILE A 102 -15.55 11.65 -7.12
CA ILE A 102 -17.00 11.92 -7.15
C ILE A 102 -17.71 11.09 -6.09
N PHE A 103 -17.36 9.81 -5.96
CA PHE A 103 -17.98 8.93 -4.98
C PHE A 103 -17.73 9.40 -3.53
N SER A 104 -16.51 9.84 -3.21
CA SER A 104 -16.20 10.35 -1.88
C SER A 104 -16.93 11.67 -1.58
N LEU A 105 -17.08 12.56 -2.57
CA LEU A 105 -17.86 13.78 -2.44
C LEU A 105 -19.35 13.51 -2.24
N LEU A 106 -19.91 12.55 -2.98
CA LEU A 106 -21.30 12.13 -2.80
C LEU A 106 -21.52 11.53 -1.41
N PHE A 107 -20.61 10.68 -0.94
CA PHE A 107 -20.70 10.10 0.40
C PHE A 107 -20.66 11.18 1.48
N TYR A 108 -19.79 12.19 1.32
CA TYR A 108 -19.71 13.34 2.23
C TYR A 108 -20.96 14.25 2.18
N LEU A 109 -21.68 14.32 1.06
CA LEU A 109 -22.93 15.08 0.97
C LEU A 109 -24.12 14.36 1.60
N VAL A 110 -24.08 13.02 1.62
CA VAL A 110 -25.16 12.17 2.14
C VAL A 110 -25.06 12.00 3.66
N TYR A 111 -23.84 11.97 4.22
CA TYR A 111 -23.56 11.88 5.66
C TYR A 111 -23.37 13.25 6.29
#